data_AF-A0A553JT29-F1
#
_entry.id   AF-A0A553JT29-F1
#
_cell.length_a   1.000
_cell.length_b   1.000
_cell.length_c   1.000
_cell.angle_alpha   90.00
_cell.angle_beta   90.00
_cell.angle_gamma   90.00
#
_symmetry.space_group_name_H-M   'P 1'
#
loop_
_entity.id
_entity.type
_entity.pdbx_description
1 polymer ?
#
loop_
_entity_poly.entity_id
_entity_poly.type
_entity_poly.pdbx_seq_one_letter_code
_entity_poly.pdbx_strand_id
1 'polypeptide(L)'
;MPEIHDHDIEWLDGKLYGLPSAHKNAILALYKKRPTRREANLSVLQLTKSIAQILGKDSHFYSINIEDKDHRANAKKHARRCIKIAANEHRQGLLKTYNAVVHYMRCYQIIPPKLPDTILTNLKDDTLTELEHAKVRGVLLRTNDESWWKPKLRKLHNRQIETISRMLNLVSKHKGIYASDITVSGFKKQWQSNQQLLEQTIATNEDGFSMSLAELSKLNVSNPAIRFAELMVRLRGFEDYAKEMGYSSVFLTMTTPSKYHRNFAKSGDENPNWNGATPLDGQDYLNRTFQRIRAALKRDNITPFGFRIAEPHHDGTPHWHLIYFIPTEQQQTLVDTFEQYCLEEDGDEHGAKKHRFKVMHMDPKKGSATGYVVKYISKNINGKGIEHDSYGKEAVTSAERIRVWASCWGIRQFQQIGGVGVTQWRELRRLPPQTDQSLDEFEAIRQAADNSDWNEYTSLMGGVFCKRNDQTVRPLYLQKRNRQPAHQQHTNFREAQIEPRDAEHHDPAIAPNTNPEIAESCSTTKIDSKAAPILSNPETCPVTSTEHETTTNEPVSKLASTCIEEESTYQEQQESACSLKRESVSKEYKTNRYGDELMTQLKGLIYLGVEIITRHHEWTLTLTHQPNAVNLESCQ
;
A
#
# COMPACT_ATOMS: atom_id res chain seq x y z
N MET A 1 42.88 -17.65 15.02
CA MET A 1 41.53 -17.13 15.33
C MET A 1 40.89 -18.07 16.34
N PRO A 2 40.04 -17.61 17.27
CA PRO A 2 39.46 -18.48 18.28
C PRO A 2 38.55 -19.53 17.63
N GLU A 3 38.79 -20.78 17.99
CA GLU A 3 37.79 -21.83 17.86
C GLU A 3 36.66 -21.59 18.86
N ILE A 4 35.53 -22.29 18.70
CA ILE A 4 34.45 -22.19 19.68
C ILE A 4 34.88 -23.03 20.88
N HIS A 5 35.21 -22.37 21.99
CA HIS A 5 35.56 -23.03 23.24
C HIS A 5 34.37 -23.84 23.74
N ASP A 6 34.60 -25.06 24.23
CA ASP A 6 33.55 -26.02 24.58
C ASP A 6 32.48 -25.44 25.53
N HIS A 7 32.90 -24.66 26.53
CA HIS A 7 32.01 -23.97 27.46
C HIS A 7 31.12 -22.88 26.84
N ASP A 8 31.43 -22.39 25.63
CA ASP A 8 30.58 -21.47 24.88
C ASP A 8 29.58 -22.19 23.96
N ILE A 9 29.75 -23.49 23.67
CA ILE A 9 28.91 -24.21 22.67
C ILE A 9 27.44 -24.21 23.09
N GLU A 10 27.12 -24.73 24.28
CA GLU A 10 25.75 -24.79 24.80
C GLU A 10 25.13 -23.39 24.98
N TRP A 11 25.94 -22.42 25.41
CA TRP A 11 25.54 -21.03 25.54
C TRP A 11 25.22 -20.37 24.18
N LEU A 12 26.03 -20.64 23.15
CA LEU A 12 25.79 -20.17 21.78
C LEU A 12 24.55 -20.83 21.18
N ASP A 13 24.36 -22.14 21.34
CA ASP A 13 23.16 -22.79 20.83
C ASP A 13 21.88 -22.29 21.52
N GLY A 14 21.92 -22.03 22.82
CA GLY A 14 20.85 -21.35 23.54
C GLY A 14 20.60 -19.91 23.08
N LYS A 15 21.65 -19.11 22.84
CA LYS A 15 21.53 -17.71 22.39
C LYS A 15 21.20 -17.54 20.91
N LEU A 16 21.50 -18.54 20.08
CA LEU A 16 21.19 -18.58 18.65
C LEU A 16 19.96 -19.46 18.35
N TYR A 17 19.28 -20.00 19.37
CA TYR A 17 18.07 -20.80 19.22
C TYR A 17 17.00 -20.05 18.42
N GLY A 18 16.25 -20.79 17.59
CA GLY A 18 15.19 -20.22 16.77
C GLY A 18 15.62 -19.34 15.59
N LEU A 19 16.93 -19.04 15.44
CA LEU A 19 17.46 -18.33 14.26
C LEU A 19 17.53 -19.24 13.02
N PRO A 20 17.22 -18.73 11.81
CA PRO A 20 17.55 -19.40 10.55
C PRO A 20 19.04 -19.71 10.44
N SER A 21 19.41 -20.85 9.84
CA SER A 21 20.81 -21.31 9.77
C SER A 21 21.76 -20.29 9.10
N ALA A 22 21.29 -19.52 8.13
CA ALA A 22 22.09 -18.45 7.51
C ALA A 22 22.36 -17.27 8.46
N HIS A 23 21.45 -16.96 9.39
CA HIS A 23 21.69 -15.99 10.47
C HIS A 23 22.64 -16.58 11.53
N LYS A 24 22.44 -17.83 11.96
CA LYS A 24 23.37 -18.55 12.85
C LYS A 24 24.81 -18.50 12.31
N ASN A 25 24.99 -18.94 11.06
CA ASN A 25 26.31 -19.04 10.42
C ASN A 25 26.97 -17.66 10.25
N ALA A 26 26.20 -16.60 9.98
CA ALA A 26 26.72 -15.24 9.92
C ALA A 26 27.23 -14.75 11.28
N ILE A 27 26.48 -15.03 12.36
CA ILE A 27 26.89 -14.64 13.73
C ILE A 27 28.11 -15.45 14.17
N LEU A 28 28.17 -16.75 13.88
CA LEU A 28 29.35 -17.59 14.17
C LEU A 28 30.58 -17.18 13.34
N ALA A 29 30.39 -16.68 12.11
CA ALA A 29 31.50 -16.12 11.32
C ALA A 29 31.99 -14.76 11.86
N LEU A 30 31.11 -13.95 12.48
CA LEU A 30 31.50 -12.74 13.20
C LEU A 30 32.18 -13.06 14.54
N TYR A 31 31.72 -14.10 15.24
CA TYR A 31 32.33 -14.62 16.47
C TYR A 31 33.81 -14.99 16.27
N LYS A 32 34.09 -15.88 15.29
CA LYS A 32 35.44 -16.36 14.98
C LYS A 32 36.41 -15.27 14.48
N LYS A 33 35.88 -14.09 14.09
CA LYS A 33 36.69 -12.93 13.70
C LYS A 33 37.14 -12.04 14.86
N ARG A 34 36.60 -12.21 16.08
CA ARG A 34 37.03 -11.42 17.25
C ARG A 34 38.38 -11.93 17.80
N PRO A 35 39.25 -11.05 18.33
CA PRO A 35 40.56 -11.46 18.81
C PRO A 35 40.50 -12.21 20.15
N THR A 36 39.52 -11.91 21.02
CA THR A 36 39.35 -12.57 22.32
C THR A 36 37.97 -13.23 22.49
N ARG A 37 37.92 -14.30 23.29
CA ARG A 37 36.66 -14.97 23.71
C ARG A 37 35.66 -13.99 24.35
N ARG A 38 36.16 -13.02 25.14
CA ARG A 38 35.33 -12.01 25.78
C ARG A 38 34.64 -11.11 24.76
N GLU A 39 35.36 -10.59 23.77
CA GLU A 39 34.77 -9.81 22.68
C GLU A 39 33.85 -10.62 21.78
N ALA A 40 34.17 -11.90 21.55
CA ALA A 40 33.35 -12.83 20.80
C ALA A 40 31.96 -12.98 21.46
N ASN A 41 31.92 -13.35 22.75
CA ASN A 41 30.69 -13.46 23.54
C ASN A 41 29.95 -12.11 23.68
N LEU A 42 30.66 -11.00 23.93
CA LEU A 42 30.03 -9.66 24.00
C LEU A 42 29.39 -9.26 22.65
N SER A 43 30.03 -9.58 21.52
CA SER A 43 29.46 -9.28 20.20
C SER A 43 28.21 -10.09 19.88
N VAL A 44 28.13 -11.35 20.35
CA VAL A 44 26.90 -12.17 20.26
C VAL A 44 25.80 -11.61 21.15
N LEU A 45 26.10 -11.19 22.39
CA LEU A 45 25.14 -10.51 23.26
C LEU A 45 24.59 -9.21 22.64
N GLN A 46 25.45 -8.40 22.02
CA GLN A 46 25.03 -7.19 21.32
C GLN A 46 24.15 -7.52 20.09
N LEU A 47 24.57 -8.45 19.25
CA LEU A 47 23.82 -8.87 18.05
C LEU A 47 22.45 -9.47 18.40
N THR A 48 22.38 -10.35 19.39
CA THR A 48 21.11 -10.95 19.86
C THR A 48 20.18 -9.90 20.47
N LYS A 49 20.70 -8.90 21.20
CA LYS A 49 19.92 -7.75 21.69
C LYS A 49 19.36 -6.91 20.54
N SER A 50 20.16 -6.59 19.52
CA SER A 50 19.69 -5.86 18.33
C SER A 50 18.64 -6.66 17.53
N ILE A 51 18.80 -7.98 17.43
CA ILE A 51 17.78 -8.87 16.84
C ILE A 51 16.48 -8.83 17.66
N ALA A 52 16.55 -8.94 18.99
CA ALA A 52 15.38 -8.82 19.86
C ALA A 52 14.65 -7.47 19.64
N GLN A 53 15.38 -6.36 19.57
CA GLN A 53 14.81 -5.03 19.31
C GLN A 53 14.11 -4.96 17.93
N ILE A 54 14.71 -5.51 16.86
CA ILE A 54 14.07 -5.59 15.54
C ILE A 54 12.75 -6.39 15.60
N LEU A 55 12.70 -7.47 16.38
CA LEU A 55 11.50 -8.30 16.59
C LEU A 55 10.45 -7.67 17.54
N GLY A 56 10.73 -6.51 18.13
CA GLY A 56 9.89 -5.90 19.16
C GLY A 56 9.91 -6.71 20.46
N LYS A 57 11.10 -7.03 20.96
CA LYS A 57 11.37 -7.77 22.21
C LYS A 57 12.48 -7.08 22.98
N ASP A 58 12.37 -7.03 24.30
CA ASP A 58 13.28 -6.24 25.15
C ASP A 58 14.66 -6.90 25.34
N SER A 59 14.71 -8.24 25.27
CA SER A 59 15.95 -9.01 25.48
C SER A 59 16.01 -10.40 24.84
N HIS A 60 14.88 -11.12 24.74
CA HIS A 60 14.86 -12.52 24.33
C HIS A 60 13.78 -12.82 23.27
N PHE A 61 14.07 -13.80 22.41
CA PHE A 61 13.17 -14.36 21.39
C PHE A 61 13.31 -15.90 21.38
N TYR A 62 12.25 -16.61 20.95
CA TYR A 62 12.21 -18.08 20.97
C TYR A 62 12.24 -18.71 19.57
N SER A 63 11.64 -18.06 18.57
CA SER A 63 11.78 -18.43 17.16
C SER A 63 11.71 -17.19 16.28
N ILE A 64 12.55 -17.19 15.24
CA ILE A 64 12.47 -16.29 14.09
C ILE A 64 11.96 -17.06 12.85
N ASN A 65 12.03 -18.39 12.83
CA ASN A 65 11.39 -19.17 11.76
C ASN A 65 9.89 -19.29 12.06
N ILE A 66 9.05 -18.61 11.25
CA ILE A 66 7.59 -18.52 11.41
C ILE A 66 6.91 -18.96 10.11
N GLU A 67 5.98 -19.91 10.19
CA GLU A 67 5.23 -20.42 9.03
C GLU A 67 3.83 -19.79 8.93
N ASP A 68 3.11 -20.05 7.82
CA ASP A 68 1.75 -19.52 7.63
C ASP A 68 0.76 -20.01 8.70
N LYS A 69 0.96 -21.21 9.26
CA LYS A 69 0.17 -21.75 10.39
C LYS A 69 0.30 -20.86 11.62
N ASP A 70 1.51 -20.38 11.90
CA ASP A 70 1.84 -19.55 13.06
C ASP A 70 1.33 -18.12 12.86
N HIS A 71 1.34 -17.61 11.62
CA HIS A 71 0.67 -16.36 11.28
C HIS A 71 -0.86 -16.42 11.50
N ARG A 72 -1.52 -17.56 11.19
CA ARG A 72 -2.96 -17.76 11.49
C ARG A 72 -3.20 -17.78 13.01
N ALA A 73 -2.42 -18.57 13.74
CA ALA A 73 -2.54 -18.70 15.20
C ALA A 73 -2.34 -17.36 15.93
N ASN A 74 -1.31 -16.60 15.54
CA ASN A 74 -1.06 -15.27 16.11
C ASN A 74 -2.13 -14.25 15.70
N ALA A 75 -2.61 -14.25 14.44
CA ALA A 75 -3.70 -13.38 14.02
C ALA A 75 -4.97 -13.60 14.88
N LYS A 76 -5.36 -14.86 15.09
CA LYS A 76 -6.48 -15.25 15.95
C LYS A 76 -6.29 -14.83 17.41
N LYS A 77 -5.05 -14.90 17.93
CA LYS A 77 -4.67 -14.43 19.28
C LYS A 77 -4.80 -12.91 19.42
N HIS A 78 -4.31 -12.14 18.46
CA HIS A 78 -4.41 -10.67 18.48
C HIS A 78 -5.86 -10.19 18.32
N ALA A 79 -6.60 -10.73 17.36
CA ALA A 79 -8.03 -10.47 17.17
C ALA A 79 -8.84 -10.71 18.47
N ARG A 80 -8.67 -11.88 19.09
CA ARG A 80 -9.30 -12.21 20.39
C ARG A 80 -8.90 -11.26 21.54
N ARG A 81 -7.72 -10.63 21.50
CA ARG A 81 -7.32 -9.64 22.51
C ARG A 81 -7.95 -8.27 22.25
N CYS A 82 -8.04 -7.84 20.99
CA CYS A 82 -8.76 -6.61 20.61
C CYS A 82 -10.26 -6.71 20.94
N ILE A 83 -10.91 -7.86 20.68
CA ILE A 83 -12.30 -8.12 21.09
C ILE A 83 -12.47 -7.95 22.60
N LYS A 84 -11.53 -8.45 23.42
CA LYS A 84 -11.55 -8.27 24.88
C LYS A 84 -11.30 -6.83 25.35
N ILE A 85 -10.62 -6.00 24.55
CA ILE A 85 -10.47 -4.55 24.83
C ILE A 85 -11.78 -3.83 24.48
N ALA A 86 -12.35 -4.11 23.30
CA ALA A 86 -13.62 -3.54 22.84
C ALA A 86 -14.82 -3.92 23.72
N ALA A 87 -14.86 -5.15 24.26
CA ALA A 87 -15.92 -5.59 25.17
C ALA A 87 -16.01 -4.78 26.48
N ASN A 88 -14.98 -4.01 26.85
CA ASN A 88 -15.00 -3.11 28.01
C ASN A 88 -15.46 -1.69 27.67
N GLU A 89 -15.77 -1.38 26.40
CA GLU A 89 -16.04 0.00 25.95
C GLU A 89 -17.14 0.71 26.73
N HIS A 90 -18.26 0.03 27.01
CA HIS A 90 -19.36 0.52 27.86
C HIS A 90 -18.87 1.15 29.18
N ARG A 91 -17.76 0.65 29.76
CA ARG A 91 -17.21 1.11 31.05
C ARG A 91 -16.17 2.23 30.92
N GLN A 92 -15.68 2.54 29.71
CA GLN A 92 -14.53 3.43 29.50
C GLN A 92 -14.69 4.45 28.35
N GLY A 93 -15.71 4.32 27.51
CA GLY A 93 -15.96 5.17 26.35
C GLY A 93 -15.13 4.81 25.11
N LEU A 94 -15.54 5.37 23.97
CA LEU A 94 -14.93 5.12 22.66
C LEU A 94 -13.46 5.58 22.61
N LEU A 95 -13.16 6.79 23.08
CA LEU A 95 -11.80 7.36 23.11
C LEU A 95 -10.79 6.45 23.83
N LYS A 96 -11.11 5.99 25.05
CA LYS A 96 -10.20 5.12 25.82
C LYS A 96 -10.04 3.76 25.15
N THR A 97 -11.11 3.21 24.57
CA THR A 97 -11.08 1.94 23.82
C THR A 97 -10.22 2.03 22.56
N TYR A 98 -10.40 3.09 21.77
CA TYR A 98 -9.58 3.38 20.58
C TYR A 98 -8.10 3.54 20.96
N ASN A 99 -7.80 4.34 21.98
CA ASN A 99 -6.42 4.55 22.44
C ASN A 99 -5.78 3.26 22.98
N ALA A 100 -6.52 2.43 23.72
CA ALA A 100 -6.04 1.14 24.22
C ALA A 100 -5.76 0.13 23.08
N VAL A 101 -6.62 0.08 22.05
CA VAL A 101 -6.40 -0.75 20.85
C VAL A 101 -5.19 -0.24 20.06
N VAL A 102 -5.10 1.07 19.78
CA VAL A 102 -3.99 1.68 19.04
C VAL A 102 -2.66 1.51 19.78
N HIS A 103 -2.64 1.63 21.11
CA HIS A 103 -1.48 1.33 21.94
C HIS A 103 -1.09 -0.15 21.83
N TYR A 104 -2.04 -1.07 22.01
CA TYR A 104 -1.81 -2.52 21.88
C TYR A 104 -1.19 -2.89 20.53
N MET A 105 -1.65 -2.29 19.43
CA MET A 105 -1.08 -2.53 18.09
C MET A 105 0.37 -2.03 17.96
N ARG A 106 0.67 -0.85 18.52
CA ARG A 106 2.03 -0.28 18.54
C ARG A 106 3.00 -1.15 19.35
N CYS A 107 2.57 -1.75 20.46
CA CYS A 107 3.37 -2.72 21.23
C CYS A 107 3.80 -3.96 20.42
N TYR A 108 3.07 -4.31 19.35
CA TYR A 108 3.43 -5.40 18.42
C TYR A 108 3.91 -4.88 17.06
N GLN A 109 4.41 -3.63 16.99
CA GLN A 109 4.92 -2.97 15.78
C GLN A 109 3.91 -2.90 14.60
N ILE A 110 2.61 -3.06 14.85
CA ILE A 110 1.57 -2.96 13.83
C ILE A 110 1.08 -1.52 13.70
N ILE A 111 1.33 -0.93 12.53
CA ILE A 111 0.86 0.41 12.19
C ILE A 111 -0.70 0.40 12.13
N PRO A 112 -1.38 1.25 12.92
CA PRO A 112 -2.83 1.37 12.89
C PRO A 112 -3.32 1.97 11.56
N PRO A 113 -4.59 1.76 11.18
CA PRO A 113 -5.24 2.61 10.19
C PRO A 113 -5.08 4.09 10.58
N LYS A 114 -4.77 4.95 9.62
CA LYS A 114 -4.69 6.39 9.86
C LYS A 114 -6.09 6.99 9.80
N LEU A 115 -6.48 7.72 10.85
CA LEU A 115 -7.57 8.68 10.81
C LEU A 115 -6.97 10.09 10.62
N PRO A 116 -7.68 11.04 9.99
CA PRO A 116 -7.31 12.45 9.97
C PRO A 116 -7.28 13.02 11.40
N ASP A 117 -6.41 14.00 11.64
CA ASP A 117 -6.26 14.60 12.97
C ASP A 117 -7.53 15.32 13.44
N THR A 118 -8.39 15.80 12.52
CA THR A 118 -9.73 16.32 12.85
C THR A 118 -10.61 15.29 13.53
N ILE A 119 -10.66 14.05 13.01
CA ILE A 119 -11.41 12.94 13.62
C ILE A 119 -10.81 12.58 15.00
N LEU A 120 -9.48 12.71 15.16
CA LEU A 120 -8.80 12.46 16.43
C LEU A 120 -9.01 13.59 17.47
N THR A 121 -9.41 14.78 17.03
CA THR A 121 -9.87 15.87 17.91
C THR A 121 -11.34 15.69 18.26
N ASN A 122 -12.22 15.51 17.27
CA ASN A 122 -13.65 15.25 17.50
C ASN A 122 -13.90 14.01 18.39
N LEU A 123 -13.03 12.98 18.33
CA LEU A 123 -13.05 11.80 19.20
C LEU A 123 -12.61 12.09 20.66
N LYS A 124 -11.86 13.16 20.93
CA LYS A 124 -11.53 13.60 22.29
C LYS A 124 -12.65 14.44 22.89
N ASP A 125 -13.22 15.31 22.06
CA ASP A 125 -14.19 16.32 22.45
C ASP A 125 -15.64 15.78 22.44
N ASP A 126 -15.81 14.52 22.02
CA ASP A 126 -17.08 13.77 21.84
C ASP A 126 -18.04 14.41 20.83
N THR A 127 -17.51 15.14 19.85
CA THR A 127 -18.22 15.88 18.80
C THR A 127 -18.25 15.14 17.45
N LEU A 128 -18.06 13.82 17.45
CA LEU A 128 -18.01 13.01 16.24
C LEU A 128 -19.34 13.03 15.46
N THR A 129 -19.28 13.36 14.18
CA THR A 129 -20.40 13.09 13.26
C THR A 129 -20.57 11.58 13.02
N GLU A 130 -21.76 11.12 12.64
CA GLU A 130 -22.05 9.71 12.33
C GLU A 130 -21.01 9.05 11.40
N LEU A 131 -20.58 9.77 10.36
CA LEU A 131 -19.57 9.31 9.40
C LEU A 131 -18.16 9.20 10.02
N GLU A 132 -17.84 10.04 11.00
CA GLU A 132 -16.57 9.99 11.72
C GLU A 132 -16.59 8.91 12.81
N HIS A 133 -17.70 8.76 13.53
CA HIS A 133 -17.96 7.64 14.42
C HIS A 133 -17.83 6.31 13.68
N ALA A 134 -18.46 6.15 12.50
CA ALA A 134 -18.30 4.98 11.63
C ALA A 134 -16.83 4.71 11.28
N LYS A 135 -16.02 5.75 11.00
CA LYS A 135 -14.58 5.59 10.75
C LYS A 135 -13.79 5.12 11.97
N VAL A 136 -14.07 5.64 13.17
CA VAL A 136 -13.46 5.14 14.41
C VAL A 136 -13.87 3.68 14.68
N ARG A 137 -15.15 3.35 14.46
CA ARG A 137 -15.69 1.98 14.57
C ARG A 137 -14.99 1.02 13.62
N GLY A 138 -14.79 1.42 12.36
CA GLY A 138 -14.07 0.61 11.37
C GLY A 138 -12.65 0.26 11.79
N VAL A 139 -11.92 1.16 12.45
CA VAL A 139 -10.61 0.83 13.03
C VAL A 139 -10.71 -0.29 14.08
N LEU A 140 -11.67 -0.20 15.00
CA LEU A 140 -11.88 -1.23 16.03
C LEU A 140 -12.28 -2.58 15.41
N LEU A 141 -13.25 -2.58 14.49
CA LEU A 141 -13.73 -3.79 13.81
C LEU A 141 -12.62 -4.47 13.00
N ARG A 142 -11.79 -3.70 12.29
CA ARG A 142 -10.59 -4.20 11.60
C ARG A 142 -9.61 -4.90 12.55
N THR A 143 -9.47 -4.43 13.80
CA THR A 143 -8.63 -5.11 14.80
C THR A 143 -9.26 -6.35 15.43
N ASN A 144 -10.56 -6.56 15.25
CA ASN A 144 -11.25 -7.77 15.69
C ASN A 144 -11.23 -8.89 14.63
N ASP A 145 -10.79 -8.62 13.40
CA ASP A 145 -10.77 -9.54 12.27
C ASP A 145 -9.40 -10.24 12.11
N GLU A 146 -9.34 -11.57 12.27
CA GLU A 146 -8.10 -12.34 12.08
C GLU A 146 -7.55 -12.28 10.64
N SER A 147 -8.41 -12.09 9.63
CA SER A 147 -8.01 -11.93 8.23
C SER A 147 -7.31 -10.59 7.97
N TRP A 148 -7.57 -9.57 8.79
CA TRP A 148 -6.87 -8.28 8.76
C TRP A 148 -5.49 -8.36 9.41
N TRP A 149 -5.36 -9.09 10.53
CA TRP A 149 -4.08 -9.27 11.23
C TRP A 149 -3.08 -10.13 10.44
N LYS A 150 -3.51 -11.26 9.87
CA LYS A 150 -2.63 -12.23 9.19
C LYS A 150 -1.67 -11.61 8.15
N PRO A 151 -2.11 -10.80 7.15
CA PRO A 151 -1.21 -10.20 6.17
C PRO A 151 -0.28 -9.14 6.79
N LYS A 152 -0.71 -8.45 7.85
CA LYS A 152 0.10 -7.44 8.55
C LYS A 152 1.22 -8.08 9.37
N LEU A 153 0.93 -9.16 10.08
CA LEU A 153 1.93 -9.96 10.80
C LEU A 153 2.97 -10.57 9.84
N ARG A 154 2.52 -11.15 8.71
CA ARG A 154 3.43 -11.65 7.66
C ARG A 154 4.30 -10.53 7.07
N LYS A 155 3.71 -9.37 6.75
CA LYS A 155 4.46 -8.22 6.19
C LYS A 155 5.49 -7.65 7.18
N LEU A 156 5.14 -7.55 8.47
CA LEU A 156 6.07 -7.16 9.52
C LEU A 156 7.22 -8.18 9.60
N HIS A 157 6.89 -9.47 9.67
CA HIS A 157 7.87 -10.54 9.83
C HIS A 157 8.87 -10.61 8.67
N ASN A 158 8.40 -10.58 7.41
CA ASN A 158 9.28 -10.58 6.24
C ASN A 158 10.27 -9.40 6.26
N ARG A 159 9.83 -8.22 6.73
CA ARG A 159 10.70 -7.04 6.89
C ARG A 159 11.69 -7.20 8.05
N GLN A 160 11.27 -7.78 9.18
CA GLN A 160 12.17 -8.07 10.30
C GLN A 160 13.28 -9.04 9.88
N ILE A 161 12.95 -10.14 9.17
CA ILE A 161 13.92 -11.07 8.57
C ILE A 161 14.92 -10.32 7.71
N GLU A 162 14.44 -9.45 6.81
CA GLU A 162 15.30 -8.74 5.86
C GLU A 162 16.15 -7.65 6.54
N THR A 163 15.63 -6.96 7.56
CA THR A 163 16.42 -6.07 8.43
C THR A 163 17.54 -6.85 9.14
N ILE A 164 17.25 -8.02 9.71
CA ILE A 164 18.27 -8.86 10.36
C ILE A 164 19.31 -9.35 9.33
N SER A 165 18.89 -9.74 8.13
CA SER A 165 19.80 -10.11 7.05
C SER A 165 20.70 -8.94 6.61
N ARG A 166 20.18 -7.70 6.50
CA ARG A 166 21.01 -6.50 6.32
C ARG A 166 21.94 -6.29 7.53
N MET A 167 21.44 -6.45 8.75
CA MET A 167 22.19 -6.29 10.00
C MET A 167 23.36 -7.29 10.15
N LEU A 168 23.26 -8.47 9.52
CA LEU A 168 24.30 -9.49 9.47
C LEU A 168 25.12 -9.46 8.15
N ASN A 169 25.02 -8.34 7.41
CA ASN A 169 25.70 -8.11 6.12
C ASN A 169 25.51 -9.27 5.12
N LEU A 170 24.30 -9.86 5.06
CA LEU A 170 23.93 -10.91 4.10
C LEU A 170 23.41 -10.36 2.77
N VAL A 171 23.03 -9.07 2.74
CA VAL A 171 22.54 -8.37 1.55
C VAL A 171 23.66 -7.51 0.98
N SER A 172 24.34 -7.98 -0.07
CA SER A 172 25.45 -7.29 -0.73
C SER A 172 25.72 -7.88 -2.12
N LYS A 173 26.57 -7.20 -2.93
CA LYS A 173 27.01 -7.69 -4.25
C LYS A 173 27.58 -9.12 -4.21
N HIS A 174 28.27 -9.44 -3.11
CA HIS A 174 29.02 -10.68 -2.91
C HIS A 174 28.22 -11.80 -2.23
N LYS A 175 26.98 -11.52 -1.82
CA LYS A 175 26.06 -12.47 -1.18
C LYS A 175 24.67 -12.35 -1.83
N GLY A 176 23.61 -12.20 -1.03
CA GLY A 176 22.27 -11.97 -1.54
C GLY A 176 22.11 -10.54 -2.07
N ILE A 177 22.45 -10.31 -3.34
CA ILE A 177 22.28 -8.98 -3.95
C ILE A 177 20.81 -8.54 -3.95
N TYR A 178 20.56 -7.28 -3.59
CA TYR A 178 19.23 -6.64 -3.47
C TYR A 178 18.30 -7.14 -2.35
N ALA A 179 18.31 -8.44 -2.05
CA ALA A 179 17.51 -9.07 -0.99
C ALA A 179 18.20 -10.35 -0.45
N SER A 180 17.93 -10.75 0.78
CA SER A 180 18.52 -11.98 1.34
C SER A 180 17.87 -13.27 0.81
N ASP A 181 18.67 -14.33 0.68
CA ASP A 181 18.23 -15.64 0.17
C ASP A 181 17.10 -16.26 0.99
N ILE A 182 17.04 -15.97 2.30
CA ILE A 182 15.93 -16.36 3.19
C ILE A 182 14.62 -15.76 2.68
N THR A 183 14.61 -14.44 2.45
CA THR A 183 13.44 -13.68 1.96
C THR A 183 13.07 -14.11 0.54
N VAL A 184 14.05 -14.31 -0.35
CA VAL A 184 13.82 -14.81 -1.72
C VAL A 184 13.17 -16.19 -1.69
N SER A 185 13.65 -17.12 -0.86
CA SER A 185 13.07 -18.46 -0.69
C SER A 185 11.64 -18.40 -0.13
N GLY A 186 11.38 -17.54 0.85
CA GLY A 186 10.04 -17.31 1.40
C GLY A 186 9.05 -16.77 0.35
N PHE A 187 9.47 -15.78 -0.45
CA PHE A 187 8.65 -15.24 -1.53
C PHE A 187 8.43 -16.24 -2.67
N LYS A 188 9.40 -17.09 -3.02
CA LYS A 188 9.22 -18.19 -4.00
C LYS A 188 8.10 -19.14 -3.57
N LYS A 189 8.15 -19.63 -2.33
CA LYS A 189 7.10 -20.50 -1.76
C LYS A 189 5.74 -19.80 -1.78
N GLN A 190 5.68 -18.52 -1.41
CA GLN A 190 4.44 -17.75 -1.47
C GLN A 190 3.90 -17.60 -2.91
N TRP A 191 4.77 -17.36 -3.90
CA TRP A 191 4.35 -17.25 -5.31
C TRP A 191 3.85 -18.59 -5.84
N GLN A 192 4.46 -19.71 -5.47
CA GLN A 192 3.97 -21.06 -5.82
C GLN A 192 2.57 -21.32 -5.24
N SER A 193 2.36 -21.06 -3.94
CA SER A 193 1.03 -21.21 -3.32
C SER A 193 -0.02 -20.25 -3.90
N ASN A 194 0.37 -19.02 -4.23
CA ASN A 194 -0.51 -18.06 -4.91
C ASN A 194 -0.88 -18.54 -6.33
N GLN A 195 0.08 -19.13 -7.07
CA GLN A 195 -0.16 -19.63 -8.42
C GLN A 195 -1.14 -20.80 -8.41
N GLN A 196 -0.93 -21.77 -7.52
CA GLN A 196 -1.85 -22.89 -7.30
C GLN A 196 -3.27 -22.43 -6.97
N LEU A 197 -3.42 -21.40 -6.11
CA LEU A 197 -4.73 -20.82 -5.79
C LEU A 197 -5.39 -20.17 -7.02
N LEU A 198 -4.64 -19.49 -7.88
CA LEU A 198 -5.15 -18.88 -9.12
C LEU A 198 -5.53 -19.95 -10.17
N GLU A 199 -4.84 -21.08 -10.19
CA GLU A 199 -5.14 -22.23 -11.06
C GLU A 199 -6.36 -23.02 -10.56
N GLN A 200 -6.56 -23.10 -9.24
CA GLN A 200 -7.70 -23.76 -8.61
C GLN A 200 -8.95 -22.87 -8.51
N THR A 201 -8.85 -21.56 -8.74
CA THR A 201 -10.02 -20.67 -8.74
C THR A 201 -10.51 -20.42 -10.16
N ILE A 202 -11.71 -20.90 -10.47
CA ILE A 202 -12.42 -20.61 -11.72
C ILE A 202 -13.24 -19.34 -11.54
N ALA A 203 -13.24 -18.49 -12.56
CA ALA A 203 -14.15 -17.37 -12.71
C ALA A 203 -15.14 -17.70 -13.83
N THR A 204 -16.43 -17.61 -13.53
CA THR A 204 -17.54 -17.87 -14.46
C THR A 204 -18.38 -16.60 -14.56
N ASN A 205 -18.67 -16.13 -15.78
CA ASN A 205 -19.59 -15.00 -15.99
C ASN A 205 -21.04 -15.47 -16.19
N GLU A 206 -21.97 -14.53 -16.34
CA GLU A 206 -23.39 -14.81 -16.55
C GLU A 206 -23.72 -15.55 -17.85
N ASP A 207 -22.86 -15.47 -18.88
CA ASP A 207 -22.98 -16.23 -20.14
C ASP A 207 -22.49 -17.69 -20.02
N GLY A 208 -22.02 -18.10 -18.82
CA GLY A 208 -21.44 -19.42 -18.55
C GLY A 208 -19.98 -19.58 -18.98
N PHE A 209 -19.37 -18.56 -19.61
CA PHE A 209 -17.95 -18.58 -19.97
C PHE A 209 -17.10 -18.71 -18.69
N SER A 210 -16.26 -19.74 -18.64
CA SER A 210 -15.53 -20.14 -17.43
C SER A 210 -14.03 -20.28 -17.73
N MET A 211 -13.19 -19.67 -16.89
CA MET A 211 -11.73 -19.64 -17.07
C MET A 211 -11.02 -19.54 -15.71
N SER A 212 -9.80 -20.08 -15.56
CA SER A 212 -9.06 -19.92 -14.30
C SER A 212 -8.59 -18.48 -14.08
N LEU A 213 -8.49 -18.05 -12.82
CA LEU A 213 -7.86 -16.77 -12.49
C LEU A 213 -6.40 -16.71 -12.92
N ALA A 214 -5.71 -17.85 -13.05
CA ALA A 214 -4.36 -17.93 -13.58
C ALA A 214 -4.27 -17.58 -15.07
N GLU A 215 -5.28 -17.93 -15.87
CA GLU A 215 -5.36 -17.55 -17.28
C GLU A 215 -5.76 -16.09 -17.44
N LEU A 216 -6.81 -15.64 -16.75
CA LEU A 216 -7.22 -14.23 -16.73
C LEU A 216 -6.08 -13.30 -16.24
N SER A 217 -5.22 -13.78 -15.34
CA SER A 217 -3.99 -13.09 -14.88
C SER A 217 -2.93 -12.93 -15.98
N LYS A 218 -2.78 -13.93 -16.88
CA LYS A 218 -1.83 -13.89 -18.01
C LYS A 218 -2.23 -12.86 -19.08
N LEU A 219 -3.53 -12.54 -19.20
CA LEU A 219 -4.09 -11.61 -20.20
C LEU A 219 -3.99 -10.12 -19.82
N ASN A 220 -3.51 -9.79 -18.61
CA ASN A 220 -3.46 -8.39 -18.14
C ASN A 220 -2.06 -7.99 -17.60
N VAL A 221 -1.91 -6.75 -17.13
CA VAL A 221 -0.64 -6.17 -16.62
C VAL A 221 -0.07 -6.84 -15.36
N SER A 222 -0.70 -7.90 -14.85
CA SER A 222 -0.11 -8.85 -13.90
C SER A 222 0.97 -9.71 -14.58
N ASN A 223 0.82 -9.98 -15.88
CA ASN A 223 1.85 -10.56 -16.74
C ASN A 223 3.01 -9.58 -16.94
N PRO A 224 4.26 -9.96 -16.58
CA PRO A 224 5.44 -9.10 -16.76
C PRO A 224 5.66 -8.62 -18.20
N ALA A 225 5.33 -9.43 -19.22
CA ALA A 225 5.53 -9.04 -20.62
C ALA A 225 4.56 -7.93 -21.05
N ILE A 226 3.27 -8.08 -20.76
CA ILE A 226 2.25 -7.06 -21.03
C ILE A 226 2.58 -5.78 -20.24
N ARG A 227 2.97 -5.91 -18.97
CA ARG A 227 3.40 -4.78 -18.12
C ARG A 227 4.62 -4.03 -18.68
N PHE A 228 5.55 -4.74 -19.33
CA PHE A 228 6.71 -4.15 -19.99
C PHE A 228 6.28 -3.35 -21.24
N ALA A 229 5.49 -3.95 -22.13
CA ALA A 229 4.97 -3.28 -23.33
C ALA A 229 4.16 -2.02 -22.96
N GLU A 230 3.26 -2.13 -21.98
CA GLU A 230 2.48 -1.04 -21.40
C GLU A 230 3.32 0.06 -20.70
N LEU A 231 4.62 -0.16 -20.45
CA LEU A 231 5.55 0.87 -19.99
C LEU A 231 6.34 1.47 -21.16
N MET A 232 6.75 0.64 -22.12
CA MET A 232 7.44 1.09 -23.34
C MET A 232 6.58 2.02 -24.18
N VAL A 233 5.33 1.63 -24.48
CA VAL A 233 4.38 2.42 -25.29
C VAL A 233 4.20 3.82 -24.70
N ARG A 234 3.97 3.91 -23.38
CA ARG A 234 3.72 5.19 -22.71
C ARG A 234 4.97 6.06 -22.55
N LEU A 235 6.14 5.46 -22.38
CA LEU A 235 7.40 6.20 -22.36
C LEU A 235 7.78 6.71 -23.75
N ARG A 236 7.57 5.90 -24.79
CA ARG A 236 7.81 6.28 -26.19
C ARG A 236 6.85 7.37 -26.67
N GLY A 237 5.55 7.25 -26.39
CA GLY A 237 4.57 8.29 -26.74
C GLY A 237 4.84 9.62 -26.04
N PHE A 238 5.30 9.62 -24.78
CA PHE A 238 5.76 10.85 -24.13
C PHE A 238 7.05 11.42 -24.74
N GLU A 239 7.96 10.58 -25.24
CA GLU A 239 9.16 11.06 -25.94
C GLU A 239 8.82 11.68 -27.30
N ASP A 240 7.85 11.13 -28.01
CA ASP A 240 7.44 11.64 -29.32
C ASP A 240 6.60 12.92 -29.19
N TYR A 241 5.65 12.97 -28.23
CA TYR A 241 4.95 14.20 -27.83
C TYR A 241 5.95 15.32 -27.47
N ALA A 242 7.01 14.99 -26.73
CA ALA A 242 8.03 15.95 -26.35
C ALA A 242 8.81 16.50 -27.56
N LYS A 243 9.07 15.69 -28.60
CA LYS A 243 9.72 16.16 -29.84
C LYS A 243 8.82 17.12 -30.60
N GLU A 244 7.53 16.79 -30.72
CA GLU A 244 6.54 17.61 -31.43
C GLU A 244 6.34 18.97 -30.75
N MET A 245 6.38 19.02 -29.42
CA MET A 245 6.31 20.27 -28.65
C MET A 245 7.66 21.00 -28.48
N GLY A 246 8.76 20.50 -29.06
CA GLY A 246 10.10 21.11 -28.94
C GLY A 246 10.71 21.05 -27.53
N TYR A 247 10.26 20.11 -26.70
CA TYR A 247 10.68 19.95 -25.32
C TYR A 247 11.97 19.13 -25.19
N SER A 248 12.83 19.57 -24.26
CA SER A 248 14.04 18.84 -23.89
C SER A 248 13.71 17.58 -23.07
N SER A 249 14.68 16.68 -22.95
CA SER A 249 14.59 15.55 -22.02
C SER A 249 15.86 15.34 -21.20
N VAL A 250 15.65 15.05 -19.92
CA VAL A 250 16.72 14.91 -18.93
C VAL A 250 16.50 13.67 -18.07
N PHE A 251 17.55 12.88 -17.90
CA PHE A 251 17.57 11.73 -16.99
C PHE A 251 18.31 12.09 -15.71
N LEU A 252 17.63 11.92 -14.58
CA LEU A 252 18.12 12.24 -13.25
C LEU A 252 18.27 10.96 -12.43
N THR A 253 19.30 10.91 -11.59
CA THR A 253 19.45 9.87 -10.56
C THR A 253 19.51 10.51 -9.19
N MET A 254 18.65 10.08 -8.27
CA MET A 254 18.65 10.47 -6.86
C MET A 254 19.05 9.28 -5.99
N THR A 255 20.09 9.45 -5.19
CA THR A 255 20.64 8.43 -4.29
C THR A 255 20.45 8.86 -2.82
N THR A 256 20.54 7.92 -1.88
CA THR A 256 20.60 8.20 -0.44
C THR A 256 22.02 8.62 0.03
N PRO A 257 22.16 9.33 1.17
CA PRO A 257 23.44 9.48 1.86
C PRO A 257 24.09 8.17 2.30
N SER A 258 25.41 8.17 2.55
CA SER A 258 26.17 6.99 2.97
C SER A 258 25.56 6.27 4.17
N LYS A 259 25.00 7.02 5.14
CA LYS A 259 24.41 6.45 6.36
C LYS A 259 23.26 5.46 6.14
N TYR A 260 22.62 5.47 4.97
CA TYR A 260 21.58 4.50 4.59
C TYR A 260 22.14 3.18 4.01
N HIS A 261 23.40 3.18 3.55
CA HIS A 261 24.04 2.03 2.90
C HIS A 261 24.81 1.14 3.87
N ARG A 262 24.55 -0.17 3.87
CA ARG A 262 25.18 -1.11 4.82
C ARG A 262 26.63 -1.45 4.48
N ASN A 263 26.95 -1.60 3.19
CA ASN A 263 28.25 -2.12 2.76
C ASN A 263 28.74 -1.47 1.47
N PHE A 264 30.06 -1.40 1.31
CA PHE A 264 30.69 -0.84 0.13
C PHE A 264 30.56 -1.78 -1.08
N ALA A 265 30.07 -1.26 -2.20
CA ALA A 265 29.76 -2.05 -3.41
C ALA A 265 30.95 -2.84 -4.00
N LYS A 266 32.18 -2.40 -3.73
CA LYS A 266 33.42 -3.01 -4.24
C LYS A 266 33.87 -4.20 -3.39
N SER A 267 34.16 -3.99 -2.10
CA SER A 267 34.70 -5.03 -1.22
C SER A 267 33.63 -5.84 -0.47
N GLY A 268 32.45 -5.26 -0.22
CA GLY A 268 31.41 -5.84 0.64
C GLY A 268 31.64 -5.63 2.14
N ASP A 269 32.68 -4.88 2.52
CA ASP A 269 32.95 -4.50 3.91
C ASP A 269 31.85 -3.59 4.46
N GLU A 270 31.73 -3.59 5.78
CA GLU A 270 30.70 -2.83 6.50
C GLU A 270 31.01 -1.34 6.43
N ASN A 271 30.00 -0.52 6.15
CA ASN A 271 30.13 0.92 6.11
C ASN A 271 30.08 1.49 7.54
N PRO A 272 31.13 2.14 8.06
CA PRO A 272 31.12 2.70 9.41
C PRO A 272 30.04 3.76 9.64
N ASN A 273 29.60 4.43 8.57
CA ASN A 273 28.56 5.46 8.64
C ASN A 273 27.14 4.88 8.76
N TRP A 274 26.95 3.56 8.58
CA TRP A 274 25.60 2.97 8.51
C TRP A 274 24.87 3.02 9.86
N ASN A 275 23.81 3.82 9.92
CA ASN A 275 23.07 4.10 11.16
C ASN A 275 21.99 3.06 11.51
N GLY A 276 21.98 1.90 10.85
CA GLY A 276 20.94 0.87 11.00
C GLY A 276 19.78 0.97 10.00
N ALA A 277 19.72 2.03 9.18
CA ALA A 277 18.59 2.29 8.28
C ALA A 277 18.24 1.13 7.34
N THR A 278 16.93 0.95 7.15
CA THR A 278 16.30 0.01 6.22
C THR A 278 16.05 0.65 4.85
N PRO A 279 15.71 -0.15 3.83
CA PRO A 279 15.26 0.36 2.54
C PRO A 279 13.97 1.19 2.60
N LEU A 280 13.17 1.11 3.68
CA LEU A 280 12.04 2.02 3.88
C LEU A 280 12.50 3.41 4.31
N ASP A 281 13.45 3.50 5.24
CA ASP A 281 13.97 4.78 5.71
C ASP A 281 14.65 5.55 4.57
N GLY A 282 15.38 4.84 3.70
CA GLY A 282 15.92 5.41 2.46
C GLY A 282 14.83 5.80 1.44
N GLN A 283 13.76 5.01 1.31
CA GLN A 283 12.64 5.34 0.43
C GLN A 283 11.86 6.55 0.94
N ASP A 284 11.73 6.71 2.25
CA ASP A 284 11.05 7.83 2.88
C ASP A 284 11.90 9.10 2.93
N TYR A 285 13.24 8.99 2.98
CA TYR A 285 14.14 10.08 2.59
C TYR A 285 13.84 10.55 1.16
N LEU A 286 13.91 9.66 0.16
CA LEU A 286 13.66 10.02 -1.24
C LEU A 286 12.22 10.58 -1.45
N ASN A 287 11.23 10.03 -0.74
CA ASN A 287 9.86 10.57 -0.74
C ASN A 287 9.80 12.01 -0.19
N ARG A 288 10.44 12.32 0.96
CA ARG A 288 10.48 13.68 1.54
C ARG A 288 11.16 14.67 0.58
N THR A 289 12.35 14.32 0.08
CA THR A 289 13.13 15.16 -0.84
C THR A 289 12.32 15.45 -2.11
N PHE A 290 11.70 14.44 -2.70
CA PHE A 290 10.85 14.61 -3.89
C PHE A 290 9.51 15.33 -3.63
N GLN A 291 9.00 15.36 -2.40
CA GLN A 291 7.87 16.22 -2.02
C GLN A 291 8.31 17.68 -1.99
N ARG A 292 9.47 18.00 -1.42
CA ARG A 292 10.03 19.36 -1.35
C ARG A 292 10.40 19.90 -2.73
N ILE A 293 11.08 19.10 -3.57
CA ILE A 293 11.37 19.42 -4.98
C ILE A 293 10.09 19.78 -5.74
N ARG A 294 9.05 18.93 -5.71
CA ARG A 294 7.79 19.23 -6.40
C ARG A 294 7.04 20.44 -5.83
N ALA A 295 7.22 20.73 -4.54
CA ALA A 295 6.65 21.94 -3.93
C ALA A 295 7.41 23.22 -4.33
N ALA A 296 8.70 23.13 -4.63
CA ALA A 296 9.48 24.21 -5.24
C ALA A 296 9.05 24.42 -6.70
N LEU A 297 9.24 23.42 -7.56
CA LEU A 297 8.92 23.50 -8.99
C LEU A 297 7.48 23.99 -9.25
N LYS A 298 6.50 23.62 -8.41
CA LYS A 298 5.13 24.13 -8.52
C LYS A 298 5.01 25.65 -8.27
N ARG A 299 5.76 26.24 -7.33
CA ARG A 299 5.78 27.70 -7.12
C ARG A 299 6.36 28.43 -8.33
N ASP A 300 7.34 27.80 -8.96
CA ASP A 300 8.06 28.30 -10.13
C ASP A 300 7.31 27.98 -11.44
N ASN A 301 6.11 27.39 -11.35
CA ASN A 301 5.25 26.89 -12.43
C ASN A 301 5.83 25.77 -13.32
N ILE A 302 7.01 25.24 -12.98
CA ILE A 302 7.71 24.17 -13.69
C ILE A 302 6.99 22.83 -13.47
N THR A 303 6.43 22.27 -14.54
CA THR A 303 5.64 21.01 -14.49
C THR A 303 6.22 19.97 -15.45
N PRO A 304 7.16 19.10 -15.02
CA PRO A 304 7.68 18.02 -15.85
C PRO A 304 6.69 16.85 -15.96
N PHE A 305 6.73 16.14 -17.08
CA PHE A 305 6.08 14.84 -17.26
C PHE A 305 7.12 13.76 -17.61
N GLY A 306 6.74 12.48 -17.47
CA GLY A 306 7.65 11.35 -17.70
C GLY A 306 7.46 10.23 -16.68
N PHE A 307 8.56 9.64 -16.23
CA PHE A 307 8.54 8.45 -15.36
C PHE A 307 9.61 8.49 -14.27
N ARG A 308 9.25 7.99 -13.08
CA ARG A 308 10.18 7.61 -12.00
C ARG A 308 10.23 6.10 -11.83
N ILE A 309 11.43 5.55 -11.87
CA ILE A 309 11.79 4.16 -11.57
C ILE A 309 12.52 4.15 -10.22
N ALA A 310 12.18 3.22 -9.31
CA ALA A 310 12.91 3.00 -8.06
C ALA A 310 13.58 1.62 -8.09
N GLU A 311 14.90 1.60 -7.92
CA GLU A 311 15.74 0.39 -7.93
C GLU A 311 16.49 0.21 -6.60
N PRO A 312 16.81 -1.04 -6.20
CA PRO A 312 17.77 -1.29 -5.13
C PRO A 312 19.21 -1.16 -5.62
N HIS A 313 20.08 -0.57 -4.80
CA HIS A 313 21.52 -0.83 -4.86
C HIS A 313 21.85 -2.24 -4.36
N HIS A 314 23.09 -2.67 -4.54
CA HIS A 314 23.59 -4.01 -4.20
C HIS A 314 23.27 -4.49 -2.78
N ASP A 315 23.15 -3.57 -1.82
CA ASP A 315 22.82 -3.81 -0.41
C ASP A 315 21.30 -3.76 -0.10
N GLY A 316 20.47 -3.50 -1.11
CA GLY A 316 19.03 -3.31 -1.00
C GLY A 316 18.58 -1.87 -0.71
N THR A 317 19.49 -0.89 -0.60
CA THR A 317 19.11 0.51 -0.32
C THR A 317 18.56 1.18 -1.60
N PRO A 318 17.42 1.90 -1.56
CA PRO A 318 16.79 2.44 -2.77
C PRO A 318 17.58 3.61 -3.39
N HIS A 319 17.48 3.71 -4.71
CA HIS A 319 17.75 4.92 -5.48
C HIS A 319 16.67 5.07 -6.55
N TRP A 320 16.48 6.29 -7.04
CA TRP A 320 15.49 6.60 -8.06
C TRP A 320 16.16 7.10 -9.33
N HIS A 321 15.70 6.57 -10.47
CA HIS A 321 15.92 7.15 -11.78
C HIS A 321 14.65 7.88 -12.21
N LEU A 322 14.79 9.10 -12.72
CA LEU A 322 13.71 9.86 -13.33
C LEU A 322 14.08 10.14 -14.77
N ILE A 323 13.15 9.91 -15.69
CA ILE A 323 13.22 10.47 -17.04
C ILE A 323 12.11 11.52 -17.15
N TYR A 324 12.50 12.74 -17.49
CA TYR A 324 11.58 13.86 -17.62
C TYR A 324 11.67 14.52 -18.97
N PHE A 325 10.52 15.01 -19.41
CA PHE A 325 10.29 15.88 -20.55
C PHE A 325 9.78 17.22 -20.00
N ILE A 326 10.35 18.32 -20.50
CA ILE A 326 10.12 19.67 -19.97
C ILE A 326 10.43 20.71 -21.06
N PRO A 327 9.71 21.85 -21.13
CA PRO A 327 10.13 22.98 -21.95
C PRO A 327 11.61 23.32 -21.74
N THR A 328 12.33 23.51 -22.84
CA THR A 328 13.79 23.50 -22.89
C THR A 328 14.41 24.60 -22.01
N GLU A 329 13.74 25.75 -21.93
CA GLU A 329 14.12 26.90 -21.10
C GLU A 329 13.99 26.65 -19.59
N GLN A 330 13.11 25.71 -19.17
CA GLN A 330 12.90 25.36 -17.76
C GLN A 330 13.82 24.24 -17.27
N GLN A 331 14.55 23.57 -18.18
CA GLN A 331 15.36 22.39 -17.87
C GLN A 331 16.45 22.68 -16.83
N GLN A 332 17.12 23.84 -16.91
CA GLN A 332 18.22 24.15 -15.98
C GLN A 332 17.69 24.41 -14.57
N THR A 333 16.68 25.27 -14.41
CA THR A 333 16.03 25.54 -13.12
C THR A 333 15.50 24.26 -12.47
N LEU A 334 14.98 23.31 -13.27
CA LEU A 334 14.58 22.00 -12.80
C LEU A 334 15.79 21.21 -12.26
N VAL A 335 16.90 21.16 -13.00
CA VAL A 335 18.14 20.48 -12.59
C VAL A 335 18.70 21.09 -11.30
N ASP A 336 18.83 22.42 -11.23
CA ASP A 336 19.37 23.16 -10.08
C ASP A 336 18.54 22.90 -8.82
N THR A 337 17.20 22.94 -8.95
CA THR A 337 16.26 22.61 -7.87
C THR A 337 16.48 21.18 -7.36
N PHE A 338 16.61 20.20 -8.26
CA PHE A 338 16.89 18.83 -7.85
C PHE A 338 18.25 18.70 -7.15
N GLU A 339 19.30 19.35 -7.66
CA GLU A 339 20.65 19.27 -7.08
C GLU A 339 20.66 19.84 -5.65
N GLN A 340 20.08 21.02 -5.44
CA GLN A 340 19.92 21.65 -4.13
C GLN A 340 19.31 20.68 -3.12
N TYR A 341 18.07 20.24 -3.34
CA TYR A 341 17.35 19.39 -2.39
C TYR A 341 17.99 17.99 -2.22
N CYS A 342 18.75 17.48 -3.21
CA CYS A 342 19.48 16.22 -3.06
C CYS A 342 20.70 16.36 -2.14
N LEU A 343 21.36 17.52 -2.13
CA LEU A 343 22.58 17.78 -1.37
C LEU A 343 22.33 18.38 0.03
N GLU A 344 21.14 18.88 0.36
CA GLU A 344 20.86 19.44 1.70
C GLU A 344 21.15 18.50 2.89
N GLU A 345 20.87 17.21 2.80
CA GLU A 345 21.12 16.25 3.89
C GLU A 345 22.47 15.57 3.67
N ASP A 346 23.48 15.82 4.50
CA ASP A 346 24.85 15.29 4.36
C ASP A 346 25.53 15.64 3.01
N GLY A 347 25.38 16.87 2.50
CA GLY A 347 25.93 17.30 1.19
C GLY A 347 27.44 17.35 1.07
N ASP A 348 28.15 17.42 2.19
CA ASP A 348 29.60 17.51 2.28
C ASP A 348 30.29 16.16 2.52
N GLU A 349 29.54 15.04 2.57
CA GLU A 349 30.17 13.72 2.67
C GLU A 349 31.03 13.39 1.43
N HIS A 350 32.11 12.64 1.63
CA HIS A 350 33.07 12.37 0.57
C HIS A 350 32.42 11.70 -0.65
N GLY A 351 32.38 12.42 -1.78
CA GLY A 351 31.77 11.96 -3.03
C GLY A 351 30.29 12.32 -3.21
N ALA A 352 29.63 13.01 -2.26
CA ALA A 352 28.24 13.43 -2.36
C ALA A 352 27.90 14.11 -3.69
N LYS A 353 28.64 15.18 -4.03
CA LYS A 353 28.50 15.97 -5.27
C LYS A 353 28.73 15.17 -6.57
N LYS A 354 29.19 13.92 -6.48
CA LYS A 354 29.43 13.00 -7.61
C LYS A 354 28.43 11.83 -7.69
N HIS A 355 27.78 11.50 -6.57
CA HIS A 355 27.04 10.24 -6.41
C HIS A 355 25.61 10.41 -5.86
N ARG A 356 25.32 11.51 -5.17
CA ARG A 356 24.00 11.78 -4.59
C ARG A 356 22.98 12.16 -5.65
N PHE A 357 23.38 13.04 -6.55
CA PHE A 357 22.61 13.47 -7.71
C PHE A 357 23.45 13.24 -8.96
N LYS A 358 22.83 12.77 -10.04
CA LYS A 358 23.48 12.68 -11.36
C LYS A 358 22.49 13.11 -12.45
N VAL A 359 22.91 14.09 -13.23
CA VAL A 359 22.21 14.59 -14.42
C VAL A 359 22.80 13.93 -15.67
N MET A 360 21.95 13.60 -16.64
CA MET A 360 22.33 13.34 -18.03
C MET A 360 21.25 13.97 -18.94
N HIS A 361 21.61 15.03 -19.64
CA HIS A 361 20.79 15.60 -20.71
C HIS A 361 20.78 14.62 -21.88
N MET A 362 19.60 14.35 -22.44
CA MET A 362 19.46 13.43 -23.57
C MET A 362 19.75 14.15 -24.88
N ASP A 363 20.61 13.56 -25.70
CA ASP A 363 20.91 14.02 -27.05
C ASP A 363 20.23 13.06 -28.04
N PRO A 364 19.19 13.50 -28.78
CA PRO A 364 18.50 12.68 -29.76
C PRO A 364 19.41 12.05 -30.83
N LYS A 365 20.59 12.65 -31.09
CA LYS A 365 21.58 12.11 -32.04
C LYS A 365 22.37 10.93 -31.48
N LYS A 366 22.38 10.73 -30.16
CA LYS A 366 23.06 9.62 -29.46
C LYS A 366 22.13 8.46 -29.10
N GLY A 367 20.81 8.65 -29.20
CA GLY A 367 19.80 7.62 -28.95
C GLY A 367 18.51 8.21 -28.37
N SER A 368 17.46 7.38 -28.30
CA SER A 368 16.18 7.76 -27.69
C SER A 368 16.25 7.80 -26.17
N ALA A 369 15.53 8.75 -25.57
CA ALA A 369 15.38 8.86 -24.12
C ALA A 369 14.75 7.58 -23.53
N THR A 370 13.78 7.00 -24.23
CA THR A 370 13.18 5.69 -23.98
C THR A 370 14.26 4.61 -23.97
N GLY A 371 15.10 4.55 -25.00
CA GLY A 371 16.16 3.54 -25.15
C GLY A 371 17.13 3.50 -23.99
N TYR A 372 17.49 4.67 -23.42
CA TYR A 372 18.32 4.73 -22.22
C TYR A 372 17.65 4.06 -21.00
N VAL A 373 16.34 4.26 -20.87
CA VAL A 373 15.54 3.81 -19.72
C VAL A 373 15.13 2.33 -19.84
N VAL A 374 15.04 1.76 -21.06
CA VAL A 374 14.74 0.33 -21.31
C VAL A 374 15.53 -0.60 -20.40
N LYS A 375 16.85 -0.37 -20.27
CA LYS A 375 17.77 -1.18 -19.45
C LYS A 375 17.29 -1.33 -18.00
N TYR A 376 16.79 -0.25 -17.41
CA TYR A 376 16.30 -0.19 -16.04
C TYR A 376 14.92 -0.88 -15.92
N ILE A 377 14.05 -0.68 -16.90
CA ILE A 377 12.72 -1.31 -16.93
C ILE A 377 12.82 -2.84 -17.12
N SER A 378 13.65 -3.35 -18.05
CA SER A 378 13.86 -4.80 -18.26
C SER A 378 14.36 -5.50 -17.00
N LYS A 379 15.42 -4.97 -16.37
CA LYS A 379 15.96 -5.45 -15.08
C LYS A 379 14.90 -5.59 -13.99
N ASN A 380 13.95 -4.66 -13.93
CA ASN A 380 12.94 -4.59 -12.86
C ASN A 380 11.71 -5.48 -13.11
N ILE A 381 11.56 -6.03 -14.32
CA ILE A 381 10.33 -6.72 -14.75
C ILE A 381 10.55 -8.19 -15.07
N ASN A 382 11.56 -8.52 -15.88
CA ASN A 382 11.73 -9.88 -16.42
C ASN A 382 13.18 -10.31 -16.70
N GLY A 383 14.14 -9.38 -16.72
CA GLY A 383 15.54 -9.67 -17.07
C GLY A 383 15.76 -10.05 -18.55
N LYS A 384 14.73 -10.07 -19.41
CA LYS A 384 14.86 -10.46 -20.82
C LYS A 384 15.55 -9.37 -21.64
N GLY A 385 16.36 -9.79 -22.62
CA GLY A 385 17.13 -8.88 -23.48
C GLY A 385 18.37 -8.27 -22.83
N ILE A 386 18.78 -8.78 -21.67
CA ILE A 386 20.01 -8.43 -20.96
C ILE A 386 20.59 -9.74 -20.42
N GLU A 387 21.86 -10.03 -20.65
CA GLU A 387 22.52 -11.20 -20.05
C GLU A 387 22.90 -10.90 -18.59
N HIS A 388 23.69 -9.83 -18.40
CA HIS A 388 24.27 -9.46 -17.12
C HIS A 388 23.78 -8.08 -16.64
N ASP A 389 23.47 -7.97 -15.35
CA ASP A 389 23.12 -6.70 -14.71
C ASP A 389 24.34 -5.75 -14.51
N SER A 390 24.11 -4.59 -13.88
CA SER A 390 25.18 -3.61 -13.59
C SER A 390 26.25 -4.10 -12.61
N TYR A 391 26.09 -5.28 -12.02
CA TYR A 391 26.99 -5.87 -11.04
C TYR A 391 27.64 -7.17 -11.52
N GLY A 392 27.27 -7.68 -12.70
CA GLY A 392 27.76 -8.94 -13.27
C GLY A 392 26.99 -10.17 -12.80
N LYS A 393 25.67 -10.06 -12.58
CA LYS A 393 24.78 -11.19 -12.25
C LYS A 393 23.75 -11.43 -13.35
N GLU A 394 23.38 -12.70 -13.52
CA GLU A 394 22.27 -13.17 -14.37
C GLU A 394 21.01 -12.31 -14.24
N ALA A 395 20.62 -11.64 -15.34
CA ALA A 395 19.58 -10.61 -15.29
C ALA A 395 18.21 -11.13 -14.83
N VAL A 396 17.87 -12.40 -15.12
CA VAL A 396 16.63 -13.04 -14.66
C VAL A 396 16.62 -13.22 -13.15
N THR A 397 17.72 -13.71 -12.58
CA THR A 397 17.91 -13.89 -11.13
C THR A 397 17.92 -12.55 -10.40
N SER A 398 18.52 -11.53 -11.00
CA SER A 398 18.47 -10.16 -10.48
C SER A 398 17.07 -9.56 -10.54
N ALA A 399 16.32 -9.75 -11.63
CA ALA A 399 14.93 -9.28 -11.76
C ALA A 399 13.99 -9.91 -10.72
N GLU A 400 14.16 -11.20 -10.44
CA GLU A 400 13.49 -11.87 -9.34
C GLU A 400 13.82 -11.23 -7.98
N ARG A 401 15.10 -11.04 -7.68
CA ARG A 401 15.57 -10.46 -6.41
C ARG A 401 15.08 -9.02 -6.21
N ILE A 402 15.03 -8.22 -7.28
CA ILE A 402 14.45 -6.88 -7.30
C ILE A 402 12.92 -6.93 -7.05
N ARG A 403 12.20 -7.90 -7.63
CA ARG A 403 10.76 -8.11 -7.37
C ARG A 403 10.50 -8.53 -5.92
N VAL A 404 11.36 -9.37 -5.33
CA VAL A 404 11.30 -9.76 -3.91
C VAL A 404 11.52 -8.53 -3.01
N TRP A 405 12.58 -7.76 -3.27
CA TRP A 405 12.88 -6.51 -2.56
C TRP A 405 11.69 -5.55 -2.58
N ALA A 406 11.16 -5.23 -3.76
CA ALA A 406 10.02 -4.33 -3.93
C ALA A 406 8.77 -4.85 -3.18
N SER A 407 8.56 -6.17 -3.14
CA SER A 407 7.41 -6.80 -2.47
C SER A 407 7.54 -6.80 -0.94
N CYS A 408 8.74 -7.07 -0.41
CA CYS A 408 9.01 -7.08 1.03
C CYS A 408 8.87 -5.68 1.64
N TRP A 409 9.58 -4.71 1.04
CA TRP A 409 9.55 -3.33 1.50
C TRP A 409 8.25 -2.62 1.10
N GLY A 410 7.58 -3.06 0.02
CA GLY A 410 6.35 -2.46 -0.48
C GLY A 410 6.61 -1.19 -1.31
N ILE A 411 7.75 -1.16 -2.01
CA ILE A 411 8.21 -0.01 -2.78
C ILE A 411 7.63 -0.10 -4.20
N ARG A 412 6.87 0.93 -4.59
CA ARG A 412 6.36 1.07 -5.96
C ARG A 412 7.52 1.36 -6.91
N GLN A 413 7.94 0.36 -7.70
CA GLN A 413 9.03 0.50 -8.69
C GLN A 413 8.72 1.61 -9.72
N PHE A 414 7.61 1.50 -10.47
CA PHE A 414 7.29 2.40 -11.59
C PHE A 414 6.17 3.39 -11.27
N GLN A 415 6.41 4.68 -11.54
CA GLN A 415 5.47 5.78 -11.35
C GLN A 415 5.51 6.70 -12.58
N GLN A 416 4.38 6.85 -13.27
CA GLN A 416 4.20 7.92 -14.27
C GLN A 416 4.06 9.26 -13.54
N ILE A 417 4.66 10.31 -14.09
CA ILE A 417 4.59 11.69 -13.61
C ILE A 417 3.97 12.53 -14.74
N GLY A 418 2.98 13.37 -14.41
CA GLY A 418 2.22 14.14 -15.40
C GLY A 418 1.41 13.28 -16.39
N GLY A 419 0.86 13.96 -17.40
CA GLY A 419 0.16 13.36 -18.52
C GLY A 419 -1.15 12.64 -18.21
N VAL A 420 -1.65 11.99 -19.26
CA VAL A 420 -3.02 11.47 -19.34
C VAL A 420 -3.22 10.15 -18.61
N GLY A 421 -4.50 9.83 -18.33
CA GLY A 421 -4.89 8.72 -17.47
C GLY A 421 -4.73 7.34 -18.12
N VAL A 422 -3.97 6.45 -17.47
CA VAL A 422 -3.82 5.04 -17.88
C VAL A 422 -5.09 4.22 -17.62
N THR A 423 -6.01 4.69 -16.77
CA THR A 423 -7.29 4.01 -16.55
C THR A 423 -8.16 4.11 -17.79
N GLN A 424 -8.34 5.31 -18.34
CA GLN A 424 -9.21 5.51 -19.50
C GLN A 424 -8.68 4.75 -20.73
N TRP A 425 -7.38 4.87 -21.02
CA TRP A 425 -6.65 4.05 -22.00
C TRP A 425 -7.00 2.55 -21.96
N ARG A 426 -7.01 1.93 -20.78
CA ARG A 426 -7.29 0.48 -20.64
C ARG A 426 -8.76 0.10 -20.75
N GLU A 427 -9.66 1.04 -20.57
CA GLU A 427 -11.10 0.80 -20.66
C GLU A 427 -11.63 1.15 -22.06
N LEU A 428 -11.04 2.13 -22.76
CA LEU A 428 -11.26 2.38 -24.19
C LEU A 428 -10.95 1.13 -25.03
N ARG A 429 -9.85 0.44 -24.72
CA ARG A 429 -9.45 -0.84 -25.35
C ARG A 429 -10.33 -2.05 -24.97
N ARG A 430 -11.45 -1.84 -24.29
CA ARG A 430 -12.52 -2.84 -24.09
C ARG A 430 -13.71 -2.60 -25.01
N LEU A 431 -13.81 -1.42 -25.60
CA LEU A 431 -14.94 -1.03 -26.43
C LEU A 431 -14.71 -1.50 -27.87
N PRO A 432 -15.75 -1.98 -28.56
CA PRO A 432 -15.72 -2.15 -30.01
C PRO A 432 -15.55 -0.78 -30.69
N PRO A 433 -15.20 -0.73 -31.98
CA PRO A 433 -15.29 0.49 -32.78
C PRO A 433 -16.69 1.10 -32.67
N GLN A 434 -16.76 2.40 -32.41
CA GLN A 434 -18.02 3.15 -32.46
C GLN A 434 -18.32 3.52 -33.92
N THR A 435 -19.59 3.44 -34.31
CA THR A 435 -20.05 3.70 -35.69
C THR A 435 -21.02 4.89 -35.78
N ASP A 436 -21.21 5.61 -34.67
CA ASP A 436 -22.04 6.81 -34.59
C ASP A 436 -21.17 8.05 -34.83
N GLN A 437 -21.48 8.83 -35.87
CA GLN A 437 -20.73 10.03 -36.26
C GLN A 437 -20.73 11.12 -35.17
N SER A 438 -21.70 11.11 -34.26
CA SER A 438 -21.69 12.01 -33.09
C SER A 438 -20.60 11.67 -32.06
N LEU A 439 -19.91 10.53 -32.23
CA LEU A 439 -18.83 10.05 -31.40
C LEU A 439 -17.47 10.02 -32.11
N ASP A 440 -17.31 10.64 -33.29
CA ASP A 440 -16.06 10.58 -34.08
C ASP A 440 -14.81 11.00 -33.28
N GLU A 441 -14.88 12.07 -32.46
CA GLU A 441 -13.78 12.48 -31.56
C GLU A 441 -13.46 11.41 -30.50
N PHE A 442 -14.49 10.74 -29.96
CA PHE A 442 -14.33 9.68 -28.97
C PHE A 442 -13.79 8.39 -29.60
N GLU A 443 -14.21 8.06 -30.83
CA GLU A 443 -13.67 6.95 -31.60
C GLU A 443 -12.21 7.19 -31.98
N ALA A 444 -11.80 8.42 -32.32
CA ALA A 444 -10.39 8.77 -32.51
C ALA A 444 -9.56 8.52 -31.23
N ILE A 445 -10.07 8.95 -30.06
CA ILE A 445 -9.46 8.67 -28.76
C ILE A 445 -9.39 7.15 -28.47
N ARG A 446 -10.41 6.38 -28.86
CA ARG A 446 -10.43 4.91 -28.74
C ARG A 446 -9.42 4.25 -29.68
N GLN A 447 -9.35 4.68 -30.94
CA GLN A 447 -8.43 4.15 -31.95
C GLN A 447 -6.97 4.41 -31.58
N ALA A 448 -6.63 5.61 -31.11
CA ALA A 448 -5.29 5.89 -30.59
C ALA A 448 -4.91 4.93 -29.45
N ALA A 449 -5.84 4.68 -28.51
CA ALA A 449 -5.63 3.72 -27.44
C ALA A 449 -5.45 2.27 -27.94
N ASP A 450 -6.25 1.85 -28.92
CA ASP A 450 -6.28 0.48 -29.45
C ASP A 450 -5.04 0.17 -30.32
N ASN A 451 -4.72 1.07 -31.26
CA ASN A 451 -3.50 1.07 -32.06
C ASN A 451 -2.23 1.20 -31.21
N SER A 452 -2.38 1.50 -29.91
CA SER A 452 -1.29 1.69 -28.94
C SER A 452 -0.45 2.94 -29.21
N ASP A 453 -1.04 3.96 -29.85
CA ASP A 453 -0.46 5.29 -29.97
C ASP A 453 -0.76 6.12 -28.72
N TRP A 454 0.21 6.18 -27.81
CA TRP A 454 0.12 7.00 -26.61
C TRP A 454 0.43 8.49 -26.87
N ASN A 455 1.01 8.84 -28.02
CA ASN A 455 1.22 10.24 -28.38
C ASN A 455 -0.11 10.89 -28.76
N GLU A 456 -0.78 10.33 -29.77
CA GLU A 456 -2.07 10.84 -30.26
C GLU A 456 -3.14 10.82 -29.17
N TYR A 457 -3.21 9.73 -28.39
CA TYR A 457 -4.07 9.65 -27.20
C TYR A 457 -3.74 10.71 -26.14
N THR A 458 -2.48 11.15 -26.02
CA THR A 458 -2.12 12.25 -25.12
C THR A 458 -2.61 13.58 -25.67
N SER A 459 -2.48 13.84 -26.97
CA SER A 459 -2.96 15.04 -27.66
C SER A 459 -4.49 15.20 -27.56
N LEU A 460 -5.25 14.20 -28.01
CA LEU A 460 -6.73 14.23 -28.03
C LEU A 460 -7.38 14.33 -26.63
N MET A 461 -6.64 13.96 -25.58
CA MET A 461 -7.07 14.08 -24.18
C MET A 461 -6.71 15.43 -23.53
N GLY A 462 -6.28 16.41 -24.32
CA GLY A 462 -5.93 17.77 -23.90
C GLY A 462 -4.45 18.00 -23.60
N GLY A 463 -3.57 17.06 -23.95
CA GLY A 463 -2.12 17.17 -23.77
C GLY A 463 -1.61 16.88 -22.36
N VAL A 464 -0.29 16.92 -22.21
CA VAL A 464 0.44 16.44 -21.01
C VAL A 464 0.17 17.22 -19.72
N PHE A 465 -0.34 18.45 -19.82
CA PHE A 465 -0.62 19.33 -18.67
C PHE A 465 -2.12 19.41 -18.31
N CYS A 466 -2.99 18.74 -19.07
CA CYS A 466 -4.44 18.74 -18.82
C CYS A 466 -4.78 18.12 -17.45
N LYS A 467 -5.52 18.86 -16.61
CA LYS A 467 -5.91 18.39 -15.27
C LYS A 467 -6.91 17.23 -15.42
N ARG A 468 -6.89 16.28 -14.48
CA ARG A 468 -7.75 15.07 -14.54
C ARG A 468 -9.26 15.32 -14.60
N ASN A 469 -9.73 16.48 -14.12
CA ASN A 469 -11.14 16.86 -14.19
C ASN A 469 -11.51 17.49 -15.55
N ASP A 470 -10.50 17.97 -16.26
CA ASP A 470 -10.58 18.75 -17.50
C ASP A 470 -10.27 17.86 -18.73
N GLN A 471 -9.81 16.62 -18.51
CA GLN A 471 -9.53 15.61 -19.56
C GLN A 471 -10.82 15.16 -20.27
N THR A 472 -10.74 15.05 -21.59
CA THR A 472 -11.85 14.74 -22.52
C THR A 472 -12.65 13.49 -22.11
N VAL A 473 -11.94 12.41 -21.75
CA VAL A 473 -12.53 11.17 -21.24
C VAL A 473 -12.08 10.94 -19.79
N ARG A 474 -13.01 10.64 -18.90
CA ARG A 474 -12.77 10.44 -17.45
C ARG A 474 -13.28 9.07 -16.98
N PRO A 475 -12.72 8.47 -15.91
CA PRO A 475 -13.18 7.18 -15.42
C PRO A 475 -14.49 7.31 -14.61
N LEU A 476 -15.50 6.52 -14.97
CA LEU A 476 -16.78 6.43 -14.27
C LEU A 476 -16.67 5.47 -13.08
N TYR A 477 -16.75 6.01 -11.86
CA TYR A 477 -16.88 5.24 -10.64
C TYR A 477 -18.28 5.37 -10.06
N LEU A 478 -18.99 4.26 -9.84
CA LEU A 478 -20.23 4.25 -9.08
C LEU A 478 -20.01 3.72 -7.67
N GLN A 479 -20.79 4.22 -6.71
CA GLN A 479 -20.98 3.57 -5.43
C GLN A 479 -21.86 2.33 -5.61
N LYS A 480 -21.44 1.18 -5.07
CA LYS A 480 -22.26 -0.05 -5.10
C LYS A 480 -23.51 0.16 -4.27
N ARG A 481 -24.68 -0.19 -4.80
CA ARG A 481 -25.93 -0.27 -4.03
C ARG A 481 -26.11 -1.65 -3.40
N ASN A 482 -26.88 -1.70 -2.31
CA ASN A 482 -27.44 -2.92 -1.76
C ASN A 482 -28.41 -3.51 -2.77
N ARG A 483 -28.38 -4.83 -2.95
CA ARG A 483 -29.40 -5.50 -3.76
C ARG A 483 -30.69 -5.47 -2.95
N GLN A 484 -31.72 -4.79 -3.46
CA GLN A 484 -33.08 -5.04 -2.98
C GLN A 484 -33.40 -6.53 -3.26
N PRO A 485 -34.09 -7.25 -2.35
CA PRO A 485 -34.57 -8.59 -2.65
C PRO A 485 -35.53 -8.53 -3.85
N ALA A 486 -35.41 -9.48 -4.78
CA ALA A 486 -36.13 -9.46 -6.04
C ALA A 486 -37.60 -9.90 -5.89
N HIS A 487 -38.41 -9.07 -5.24
CA HIS A 487 -39.86 -9.19 -5.16
C HIS A 487 -40.53 -7.87 -5.56
N GLN A 488 -41.72 -7.97 -6.17
CA GLN A 488 -42.58 -6.85 -6.61
C GLN A 488 -42.05 -5.98 -7.78
N GLN A 489 -41.63 -6.62 -8.89
CA GLN A 489 -41.68 -6.00 -10.24
C GLN A 489 -42.31 -6.92 -11.31
N HIS A 490 -43.36 -7.69 -10.97
CA HIS A 490 -44.14 -8.47 -11.95
C HIS A 490 -45.63 -8.61 -11.59
N THR A 491 -46.38 -7.50 -11.63
CA THR A 491 -47.85 -7.47 -11.83
C THR A 491 -48.25 -6.06 -12.26
N ASN A 492 -48.38 -5.79 -13.57
CA ASN A 492 -49.17 -4.67 -14.14
C ASN A 492 -49.18 -4.67 -15.69
N PHE A 493 -49.35 -5.83 -16.32
CA PHE A 493 -49.75 -5.92 -17.73
C PHE A 493 -50.56 -7.21 -17.96
N ARG A 494 -51.62 -7.10 -18.78
CA ARG A 494 -52.60 -8.14 -19.14
C ARG A 494 -53.50 -8.65 -18.02
N GLU A 495 -54.58 -7.91 -17.78
CA GLU A 495 -55.91 -8.54 -17.74
C GLU A 495 -56.53 -8.36 -19.12
N ALA A 496 -56.88 -9.49 -19.78
CA ALA A 496 -57.62 -9.50 -21.04
C ALA A 496 -58.30 -10.88 -21.22
N GLN A 497 -59.61 -10.92 -20.97
CA GLN A 497 -60.58 -11.93 -21.43
C GLN A 497 -60.19 -13.43 -21.33
N ILE A 498 -60.68 -14.10 -20.28
CA ILE A 498 -61.12 -15.51 -20.36
C ILE A 498 -62.48 -15.60 -19.66
N GLU A 499 -63.46 -16.23 -20.30
CA GLU A 499 -64.81 -16.45 -19.74
C GLU A 499 -64.90 -17.71 -18.85
N PRO A 500 -65.86 -17.79 -17.92
CA PRO A 500 -65.95 -18.90 -16.97
C PRO A 500 -66.47 -20.20 -17.60
N ARG A 501 -66.08 -21.32 -17.00
CA ARG A 501 -66.80 -22.61 -17.05
C ARG A 501 -66.77 -23.27 -15.67
N ASP A 502 -67.84 -24.00 -15.39
CA ASP A 502 -68.24 -24.37 -14.03
C ASP A 502 -67.73 -25.73 -13.55
N ALA A 503 -67.72 -25.86 -12.21
CA ALA A 503 -67.76 -27.12 -11.44
C ALA A 503 -66.50 -28.03 -11.51
N GLU A 504 -66.26 -28.99 -10.61
CA GLU A 504 -67.09 -29.59 -9.55
C GLU A 504 -66.38 -29.65 -8.16
N HIS A 505 -67.07 -30.23 -7.16
CA HIS A 505 -66.53 -30.58 -5.83
C HIS A 505 -65.39 -31.61 -5.91
N HIS A 506 -64.41 -31.53 -4.98
CA HIS A 506 -64.20 -32.58 -3.96
C HIS A 506 -63.15 -32.23 -2.89
N ASP A 507 -63.60 -32.15 -1.63
CA ASP A 507 -62.84 -32.55 -0.41
C ASP A 507 -63.02 -34.09 -0.22
N PRO A 508 -62.28 -34.83 0.65
CA PRO A 508 -61.86 -34.42 2.01
C PRO A 508 -60.53 -35.03 2.57
N ALA A 509 -60.39 -34.97 3.91
CA ALA A 509 -59.53 -35.73 4.84
C ALA A 509 -58.12 -35.15 5.12
N ILE A 510 -57.86 -34.54 6.29
CA ILE A 510 -57.82 -35.04 7.69
C ILE A 510 -56.46 -35.68 8.06
N ALA A 511 -55.83 -35.14 9.11
CA ALA A 511 -54.57 -35.60 9.69
C ALA A 511 -54.73 -36.82 10.62
N PRO A 512 -53.63 -37.32 11.21
CA PRO A 512 -53.46 -37.00 12.63
C PRO A 512 -52.03 -36.59 13.04
N ASN A 513 -51.93 -36.12 14.29
CA ASN A 513 -50.75 -35.56 14.95
C ASN A 513 -50.25 -36.51 16.07
N THR A 514 -48.94 -36.70 16.21
CA THR A 514 -48.34 -37.41 17.36
C THR A 514 -46.98 -36.83 17.76
N ASN A 515 -46.95 -36.08 18.87
CA ASN A 515 -45.77 -36.00 19.76
C ASN A 515 -45.69 -37.29 20.61
N PRO A 516 -44.51 -37.60 21.19
CA PRO A 516 -44.39 -37.34 22.63
C PRO A 516 -43.03 -36.74 23.06
N GLU A 517 -43.02 -36.17 24.27
CA GLU A 517 -41.84 -35.73 25.02
C GLU A 517 -41.10 -36.91 25.66
N ILE A 518 -39.90 -36.69 26.25
CA ILE A 518 -39.54 -37.02 27.66
C ILE A 518 -38.01 -36.87 27.94
N ALA A 519 -37.69 -36.67 29.22
CA ALA A 519 -36.40 -36.83 29.91
C ALA A 519 -35.41 -35.66 29.96
N GLU A 520 -35.28 -35.11 31.17
CA GLU A 520 -34.19 -34.28 31.65
C GLU A 520 -32.90 -35.10 31.89
N SER A 521 -31.75 -34.44 31.99
CA SER A 521 -30.83 -34.69 33.10
C SER A 521 -29.93 -33.47 33.36
N CYS A 522 -29.61 -33.22 34.63
CA CYS A 522 -28.82 -32.09 35.08
C CYS A 522 -27.61 -32.57 35.89
N SER A 523 -26.43 -31.98 35.65
CA SER A 523 -25.28 -32.12 36.53
C SER A 523 -24.54 -30.79 36.66
N THR A 524 -24.38 -30.32 37.89
CA THR A 524 -23.64 -29.10 38.22
C THR A 524 -22.38 -29.45 38.99
N THR A 525 -21.32 -28.66 38.80
CA THR A 525 -20.17 -28.61 39.72
C THR A 525 -19.66 -27.18 39.83
N LYS A 526 -19.19 -26.81 41.02
CA LYS A 526 -19.04 -25.41 41.43
C LYS A 526 -17.67 -24.81 41.11
N ILE A 527 -17.65 -23.48 41.02
CA ILE A 527 -16.45 -22.64 41.10
C ILE A 527 -16.20 -22.34 42.57
N ASP A 528 -14.94 -22.45 43.02
CA ASP A 528 -14.50 -21.98 44.34
C ASP A 528 -13.76 -20.63 44.23
N SER A 529 -13.86 -19.81 45.27
CA SER A 529 -13.41 -18.41 45.25
C SER A 529 -12.56 -18.01 46.47
N LYS A 530 -11.47 -17.27 46.23
CA LYS A 530 -10.72 -16.51 47.25
C LYS A 530 -10.18 -15.20 46.64
N ALA A 531 -10.03 -14.15 47.45
CA ALA A 531 -9.72 -12.79 47.00
C ALA A 531 -8.96 -11.96 48.06
N ALA A 532 -8.32 -10.85 47.62
CA ALA A 532 -7.71 -9.76 48.42
C ALA A 532 -6.50 -10.17 49.31
N PRO A 533 -5.70 -9.24 49.90
CA PRO A 533 -5.65 -7.76 49.79
C PRO A 533 -4.55 -7.25 48.81
N ILE A 534 -4.33 -5.98 48.44
CA ILE A 534 -4.55 -4.61 49.00
C ILE A 534 -3.46 -4.11 49.99
N LEU A 535 -2.49 -3.36 49.44
CA LEU A 535 -1.64 -2.31 50.06
C LEU A 535 -1.44 -1.24 48.94
N SER A 536 -1.86 0.03 49.03
CA SER A 536 -1.49 1.15 49.93
C SER A 536 -0.29 1.99 49.42
N ASN A 537 -0.53 3.24 49.01
CA ASN A 537 0.49 4.24 48.64
C ASN A 537 1.31 4.69 49.87
N PRO A 538 2.42 5.43 49.67
CA PRO A 538 2.30 6.90 49.78
C PRO A 538 2.99 7.68 48.63
N GLU A 539 2.88 9.01 48.72
CA GLU A 539 3.20 10.00 47.69
C GLU A 539 4.70 10.39 47.64
N THR A 540 5.13 11.04 46.54
CA THR A 540 5.75 12.39 46.61
C THR A 540 6.02 12.96 45.21
N CYS A 541 5.72 14.25 45.04
CA CYS A 541 6.32 15.12 44.01
C CYS A 541 7.27 16.09 44.70
N PRO A 542 8.21 16.69 43.95
CA PRO A 542 8.59 18.08 44.20
C PRO A 542 8.33 18.96 42.97
N VAL A 543 7.94 20.21 43.24
CA VAL A 543 7.88 21.30 42.26
C VAL A 543 9.11 22.18 42.46
N THR A 544 9.73 22.65 41.38
CA THR A 544 10.65 23.80 41.42
C THR A 544 10.34 24.73 40.25
N SER A 545 9.84 25.92 40.57
CA SER A 545 9.67 27.05 39.68
C SER A 545 10.83 28.03 39.82
N THR A 546 11.21 28.70 38.75
CA THR A 546 12.01 29.93 38.82
C THR A 546 11.58 30.91 37.73
N GLU A 547 11.38 32.15 38.16
CA GLU A 547 11.16 33.34 37.32
C GLU A 547 12.56 34.02 37.10
N HIS A 548 12.77 35.19 36.48
CA HIS A 548 11.89 36.27 35.98
C HIS A 548 12.62 37.05 34.84
N GLU A 549 12.31 38.34 34.64
CA GLU A 549 12.86 39.31 33.63
C GLU A 549 12.42 39.09 32.17
N THR A 550 11.58 39.89 31.48
CA THR A 550 11.04 41.29 31.52
C THR A 550 11.88 42.42 30.91
N THR A 551 11.45 42.93 29.74
CA THR A 551 11.50 44.33 29.25
C THR A 551 10.68 44.38 27.93
N THR A 552 9.54 45.07 27.82
CA THR A 552 9.32 46.50 27.43
C THR A 552 9.89 46.87 26.05
N ASN A 553 9.21 47.54 25.10
CA ASN A 553 8.09 48.50 25.20
C ASN A 553 7.16 48.59 23.93
N GLU A 554 6.20 49.53 23.95
CA GLU A 554 5.01 49.70 23.07
C GLU A 554 5.17 50.48 21.71
N PRO A 555 4.12 50.56 20.85
CA PRO A 555 4.17 51.10 19.46
C PRO A 555 3.39 52.42 19.17
N VAL A 556 3.67 53.06 18.00
CA VAL A 556 2.98 54.23 17.36
C VAL A 556 3.28 54.19 15.84
N SER A 557 2.47 54.58 14.82
CA SER A 557 1.06 55.05 14.60
C SER A 557 0.47 54.30 13.37
N LYS A 558 -0.77 54.43 12.84
CA LYS A 558 -1.97 55.28 13.02
C LYS A 558 -2.14 56.59 12.17
N LEU A 559 -2.56 56.45 10.90
CA LEU A 559 -3.24 57.42 9.99
C LEU A 559 -4.09 56.58 8.98
N ALA A 560 -5.41 56.71 8.73
CA ALA A 560 -6.44 57.74 8.99
C ALA A 560 -6.32 59.00 8.09
N SER A 561 -7.35 59.63 7.50
CA SER A 561 -8.83 59.43 7.44
C SER A 561 -9.36 60.02 6.09
N THR A 562 -10.61 59.90 5.62
CA THR A 562 -11.86 59.23 6.10
C THR A 562 -12.51 58.46 4.90
N CYS A 563 -13.81 58.30 4.58
CA CYS A 563 -15.17 58.77 4.95
C CYS A 563 -16.11 57.54 5.07
N ILE A 564 -17.31 57.54 5.68
CA ILE A 564 -18.44 58.48 5.84
C ILE A 564 -19.34 58.61 4.59
N GLU A 565 -20.56 58.02 4.53
CA GLU A 565 -21.11 56.93 5.37
C GLU A 565 -22.00 55.96 4.52
N GLU A 566 -23.23 55.47 4.77
CA GLU A 566 -24.36 55.72 5.70
C GLU A 566 -25.10 54.40 6.09
N GLU A 567 -26.23 54.51 6.79
CA GLU A 567 -27.04 53.44 7.45
C GLU A 567 -28.25 52.96 6.62
N SER A 568 -28.97 51.85 6.92
CA SER A 568 -28.73 50.65 7.76
C SER A 568 -29.74 49.52 7.37
N THR A 569 -29.59 48.35 7.99
CA THR A 569 -30.65 47.34 8.27
C THR A 569 -31.47 46.77 7.09
N TYR A 570 -31.24 45.49 6.76
CA TYR A 570 -32.23 44.42 7.05
C TYR A 570 -31.60 43.02 6.85
N GLN A 571 -31.83 42.12 7.79
CA GLN A 571 -31.49 40.69 7.65
C GLN A 571 -32.71 39.94 7.11
N GLU A 572 -32.68 39.51 5.85
CA GLU A 572 -33.45 38.36 5.33
C GLU A 572 -32.99 38.04 3.88
N GLN A 573 -33.44 36.90 3.33
CA GLN A 573 -33.13 36.42 1.96
C GLN A 573 -31.74 35.79 1.69
N GLN A 574 -31.30 34.85 2.53
CA GLN A 574 -30.46 33.72 2.08
C GLN A 574 -31.05 32.33 2.40
N GLU A 575 -32.38 32.22 2.52
CA GLU A 575 -33.10 30.94 2.60
C GLU A 575 -34.03 30.72 1.40
N SER A 576 -33.50 30.32 0.23
CA SER A 576 -34.30 29.67 -0.83
C SER A 576 -33.48 28.88 -1.87
N ALA A 577 -32.56 28.02 -1.42
CA ALA A 577 -31.86 27.08 -2.30
C ALA A 577 -31.49 25.73 -1.64
N CYS A 578 -31.92 25.48 -0.40
CA CYS A 578 -31.57 24.26 0.36
C CYS A 578 -32.81 23.40 0.67
N SER A 579 -33.60 23.09 -0.37
CA SER A 579 -34.74 22.15 -0.30
C SER A 579 -34.51 20.89 -1.15
N LEU A 580 -33.25 20.43 -1.20
CA LEU A 580 -32.97 19.03 -1.54
C LEU A 580 -33.16 18.21 -0.26
N LYS A 581 -33.98 17.15 -0.36
CA LYS A 581 -34.50 16.43 0.80
C LYS A 581 -33.39 15.87 1.69
N ARG A 582 -33.64 15.88 3.00
CA ARG A 582 -32.89 15.08 3.99
C ARG A 582 -33.14 13.59 3.74
N GLU A 583 -32.42 13.01 2.77
CA GLU A 583 -32.12 11.60 2.84
C GLU A 583 -31.06 11.39 3.93
N SER A 584 -31.41 10.61 4.96
CA SER A 584 -30.41 9.92 5.78
C SER A 584 -29.41 9.23 4.86
N VAL A 585 -28.11 9.16 5.21
CA VAL A 585 -27.14 8.31 4.49
C VAL A 585 -27.69 6.88 4.48
N SER A 586 -28.26 6.50 3.33
CA SER A 586 -29.35 5.54 3.35
C SER A 586 -28.84 4.10 3.38
N LYS A 587 -29.71 3.18 3.79
CA LYS A 587 -29.46 1.73 3.68
C LYS A 587 -29.40 1.24 2.21
N GLU A 588 -29.36 2.14 1.23
CA GLU A 588 -29.25 1.83 -0.19
C GLU A 588 -27.80 1.55 -0.65
N TYR A 589 -26.77 2.09 0.00
CA TYR A 589 -25.37 1.93 -0.46
C TYR A 589 -24.58 0.88 0.34
N LYS A 590 -23.75 0.11 -0.38
CA LYS A 590 -22.83 -0.88 0.21
C LYS A 590 -21.60 -0.18 0.79
N THR A 591 -21.40 -0.33 2.08
CA THR A 591 -20.11 -0.09 2.73
C THR A 591 -19.18 -1.29 2.53
N ASN A 592 -17.91 -1.13 2.92
CA ASN A 592 -16.98 -2.25 3.06
C ASN A 592 -17.36 -3.14 4.27
N ARG A 593 -16.60 -4.22 4.52
CA ARG A 593 -16.85 -5.18 5.63
C ARG A 593 -16.95 -4.54 7.04
N TYR A 594 -16.44 -3.33 7.23
CA TYR A 594 -16.27 -2.66 8.52
C TYR A 594 -17.14 -1.40 8.68
N GLY A 595 -17.94 -1.04 7.66
CA GLY A 595 -18.86 0.10 7.71
C GLY A 595 -18.24 1.50 7.56
N ASP A 596 -16.92 1.63 7.50
CA ASP A 596 -16.22 2.93 7.53
C ASP A 596 -16.01 3.60 6.16
N GLU A 597 -16.16 2.86 5.06
CA GLU A 597 -15.94 3.36 3.69
C GLU A 597 -17.04 2.84 2.75
N LEU A 598 -17.54 3.70 1.85
CA LEU A 598 -18.46 3.31 0.77
C LEU A 598 -17.71 2.54 -0.33
N MET A 599 -18.27 1.42 -0.80
CA MET A 599 -17.66 0.59 -1.84
C MET A 599 -17.87 1.21 -3.23
N THR A 600 -16.86 1.89 -3.76
CA THR A 600 -16.84 2.32 -5.16
C THR A 600 -16.35 1.22 -6.09
N GLN A 601 -16.83 1.24 -7.33
CA GLN A 601 -16.32 0.40 -8.43
C GLN A 601 -16.21 1.19 -9.72
N LEU A 602 -15.17 0.90 -10.51
CA LEU A 602 -15.05 1.36 -11.89
C LEU A 602 -16.13 0.66 -12.73
N LYS A 603 -17.04 1.42 -13.35
CA LYS A 603 -18.11 0.93 -14.24
C LYS A 603 -17.76 1.18 -15.72
N GLY A 604 -16.96 2.22 -15.99
CA GLY A 604 -16.42 2.51 -17.31
C GLY A 604 -15.87 3.92 -17.43
N LEU A 605 -16.42 4.71 -18.34
CA LEU A 605 -15.96 6.03 -18.75
C LEU A 605 -17.09 7.07 -18.72
N ILE A 606 -16.71 8.34 -18.71
CA ILE A 606 -17.57 9.50 -18.97
C ILE A 606 -16.92 10.32 -20.08
N TYR A 607 -17.69 10.64 -21.11
CA TYR A 607 -17.31 11.52 -22.22
C TYR A 607 -18.42 12.55 -22.42
N LEU A 608 -18.09 13.85 -22.40
CA LEU A 608 -19.04 14.99 -22.50
C LEU A 608 -20.31 14.90 -21.61
N GLY A 609 -20.26 14.14 -20.51
CA GLY A 609 -21.38 13.92 -19.58
C GLY A 609 -22.14 12.60 -19.80
N VAL A 610 -21.93 11.91 -20.92
CA VAL A 610 -22.51 10.59 -21.22
C VAL A 610 -21.75 9.50 -20.45
N GLU A 611 -22.47 8.60 -19.77
CA GLU A 611 -21.87 7.39 -19.19
C GLU A 611 -21.64 6.32 -20.27
N ILE A 612 -20.39 5.87 -20.43
CA ILE A 612 -20.02 4.78 -21.34
C ILE A 612 -19.58 3.58 -20.49
N ILE A 613 -20.33 2.48 -20.59
CA ILE A 613 -20.12 1.30 -19.73
C ILE A 613 -19.13 0.36 -20.40
N THR A 614 -18.14 -0.14 -19.66
CA THR A 614 -17.08 -1.04 -20.18
C THR A 614 -17.01 -2.38 -19.45
N ARG A 615 -17.90 -2.57 -18.46
CA ARG A 615 -17.88 -3.64 -17.46
C ARG A 615 -19.30 -4.15 -17.22
N HIS A 616 -19.78 -4.93 -18.18
CA HIS A 616 -21.12 -5.51 -18.16
C HIS A 616 -21.16 -6.77 -17.26
N HIS A 617 -20.15 -7.63 -17.39
CA HIS A 617 -20.16 -8.97 -16.79
C HIS A 617 -19.97 -9.02 -15.26
N GLU A 618 -20.81 -9.81 -14.59
CA GLU A 618 -20.63 -10.20 -13.19
C GLU A 618 -19.95 -11.57 -13.10
N TRP A 619 -18.74 -11.61 -12.54
CA TRP A 619 -17.96 -12.84 -12.42
C TRP A 619 -18.15 -13.48 -11.04
N THR A 620 -18.69 -14.70 -11.04
CA THR A 620 -18.72 -15.58 -9.86
C THR A 620 -17.39 -16.33 -9.76
N LEU A 621 -16.82 -16.41 -8.55
CA LEU A 621 -15.59 -17.16 -8.29
C LEU A 621 -15.91 -18.47 -7.57
N THR A 622 -15.48 -19.59 -8.13
CA THR A 622 -15.58 -20.92 -7.52
C THR A 622 -14.18 -21.51 -7.33
N LEU A 623 -13.96 -22.21 -6.23
CA LEU A 623 -12.74 -22.99 -6.04
C LEU A 623 -13.04 -24.43 -6.48
N THR A 624 -12.20 -25.00 -7.36
CA THR A 624 -12.31 -26.42 -7.68
C THR A 624 -12.03 -27.23 -6.41
N HIS A 625 -12.93 -28.17 -6.08
CA HIS A 625 -12.84 -28.94 -4.85
C HIS A 625 -11.50 -29.66 -4.76
N GLN A 626 -10.79 -29.45 -3.65
CA GLN A 626 -9.78 -30.42 -3.23
C GLN A 626 -10.49 -31.74 -2.91
N PRO A 627 -10.12 -32.88 -3.53
CA PRO A 627 -10.51 -34.17 -2.99
C PRO A 627 -9.89 -34.29 -1.59
N ASN A 628 -10.75 -34.50 -0.59
CA ASN A 628 -10.44 -34.69 0.83
C ASN A 628 -10.00 -33.43 1.63
N ALA A 629 -10.94 -32.52 1.87
CA ALA A 629 -11.00 -31.74 3.12
C ALA A 629 -12.46 -31.62 3.59
N VAL A 630 -12.75 -32.03 4.83
CA VAL A 630 -14.11 -32.13 5.37
C VAL A 630 -14.66 -30.76 5.81
N ASN A 631 -15.94 -30.53 5.49
CA ASN A 631 -16.86 -29.48 5.96
C ASN A 631 -16.25 -28.14 6.44
N LEU A 632 -16.39 -27.12 5.60
CA LEU A 632 -16.62 -25.74 6.06
C LEU A 632 -17.94 -25.26 5.48
N GLU A 633 -18.88 -24.92 6.35
CA GLU A 633 -20.25 -24.56 6.00
C GLU A 633 -20.34 -23.19 5.32
N SER A 634 -21.37 -23.00 4.51
CA SER A 634 -21.67 -21.75 3.83
C SER A 634 -22.18 -20.68 4.81
N CYS A 635 -21.47 -19.57 4.95
CA CYS A 635 -22.12 -18.31 5.30
C CYS A 635 -22.74 -17.70 4.03
N GLN A 636 -24.04 -17.42 4.10
CA GLN A 636 -24.78 -16.60 3.14
C GLN A 636 -24.50 -15.10 3.35
#